data_AF-A0A520YYG0-F1
#
_entry.id   AF-A0A520YYG0-F1
#
_cell.length_a   1.000
_cell.length_b   1.000
_cell.length_c   1.000
_cell.angle_alpha   90.00
_cell.angle_beta   90.00
_cell.angle_gamma   90.00
#
_symmetry.space_group_name_H-M   'P 1'
#
loop_
_entity.id
_entity.type
_entity.pdbx_description
1 polymer ?
#
loop_
_entity_poly.entity_id
_entity_poly.type
_entity_poly.pdbx_seq_one_letter_code
_entity_poly.pdbx_strand_id
1 'polypeptide(L)'
;ALLHDIGDTLGTYNHPDVAAAILKPFISEENHWMVQHHGIFQGYNFFHYIGQDRNLRDQYKQHKLFDYTVEFCQKYDCPAFDKNAETLPLEFFEPMLRRVMASPRKSLYKMEE
;
A
#
# COMPACT_ATOMS: atom_id res chain seq x y z
N ALA A 1 -0.83 -3.72 4.46
CA ALA A 1 -1.21 -4.79 3.53
C ALA A 1 -2.65 -4.64 3.09
N LEU A 2 -3.66 -4.94 3.92
CA LEU A 2 -5.06 -5.08 3.51
C LEU A 2 -5.62 -4.00 2.54
N LEU A 3 -5.25 -2.73 2.70
CA LEU A 3 -5.84 -1.61 1.93
C LEU A 3 -4.90 -0.96 0.90
N HIS A 4 -3.75 -1.54 0.59
CA HIS A 4 -2.79 -0.91 -0.32
C HIS A 4 -3.35 -0.64 -1.74
N ASP A 5 -4.22 -1.53 -2.22
CA ASP A 5 -4.89 -1.45 -3.54
C ASP A 5 -6.33 -0.94 -3.46
N ILE A 6 -6.78 -0.39 -2.33
CA ILE A 6 -8.18 0.08 -2.19
C ILE A 6 -8.57 1.14 -3.25
N GLY A 7 -7.56 1.80 -3.84
CA GLY A 7 -7.72 2.77 -4.91
C GLY A 7 -8.09 2.20 -6.28
N ASP A 8 -7.96 0.89 -6.52
CA ASP A 8 -8.15 0.29 -7.86
C ASP A 8 -9.51 0.58 -8.48
N THR A 9 -10.54 0.61 -7.64
CA THR A 9 -11.92 0.87 -8.08
C THR A 9 -12.16 2.31 -8.53
N LEU A 10 -11.31 3.26 -8.12
CA LEU A 10 -11.47 4.69 -8.37
C LEU A 10 -10.36 5.28 -9.24
N GLY A 11 -9.17 4.68 -9.25
CA GLY A 11 -7.98 5.16 -9.94
C GLY A 11 -7.30 4.07 -10.76
N THR A 12 -7.93 3.62 -11.85
CA THR A 12 -7.42 2.50 -12.67
C THR A 12 -5.96 2.65 -13.13
N TYR A 13 -5.48 3.87 -13.32
CA TYR A 13 -4.11 4.15 -13.77
C TYR A 13 -3.19 4.72 -12.67
N ASN A 14 -3.74 4.99 -11.49
CA ASN A 14 -3.03 5.66 -10.40
C ASN A 14 -3.57 5.25 -9.02
N HIS A 15 -3.98 3.99 -8.86
CA HIS A 15 -4.54 3.48 -7.61
C HIS A 15 -3.66 3.73 -6.38
N PRO A 16 -2.29 3.73 -6.46
CA PRO A 16 -1.48 3.99 -5.28
C PRO A 16 -1.70 5.40 -4.74
N ASP A 17 -1.90 6.39 -5.63
CA ASP A 17 -2.16 7.77 -5.24
C ASP A 17 -3.54 7.92 -4.58
N VAL A 18 -4.55 7.22 -5.11
CA VAL A 18 -5.89 7.22 -4.54
C VAL A 18 -5.90 6.54 -3.17
N ALA A 19 -5.27 5.37 -3.04
CA ALA A 19 -5.12 4.66 -1.78
C ALA A 19 -4.37 5.51 -0.74
N ALA A 20 -3.26 6.14 -1.15
CA ALA A 20 -2.50 7.05 -0.31
C ALA A 20 -3.35 8.22 0.19
N ALA A 21 -4.13 8.85 -0.69
CA ALA A 21 -5.02 9.95 -0.32
C ALA A 21 -6.09 9.54 0.72
N ILE A 22 -6.72 8.37 0.53
CA ILE A 22 -7.72 7.82 1.46
C ILE A 22 -7.09 7.54 2.83
N LEU A 23 -5.90 6.91 2.84
CA LEU A 23 -5.31 6.40 4.08
C LEU A 23 -4.47 7.41 4.84
N LYS A 24 -4.00 8.49 4.18
CA LYS A 24 -3.14 9.54 4.77
C LYS A 24 -3.55 10.02 6.16
N PRO A 25 -4.83 10.22 6.49
CA PRO A 25 -5.22 10.67 7.83
C PRO A 25 -5.01 9.61 8.91
N PHE A 26 -4.98 8.32 8.57
CA PHE A 26 -5.12 7.21 9.52
C PHE A 26 -3.82 6.42 9.77
N ILE A 27 -2.84 6.53 8.88
CA ILE A 27 -1.61 5.71 8.91
C ILE A 27 -0.36 6.55 9.19
N SER A 28 0.77 5.87 9.48
CA SER A 28 2.06 6.54 9.69
C SER A 28 2.65 7.06 8.37
N GLU A 29 3.68 7.92 8.46
CA GLU A 29 4.37 8.42 7.26
C GLU A 29 5.00 7.31 6.45
N GLU A 30 5.52 6.29 7.14
CA GLU A 30 6.16 5.14 6.53
C GLU A 30 5.17 4.31 5.72
N ASN A 31 4.02 4.02 6.32
CA ASN A 31 2.94 3.30 5.64
C ASN A 31 2.37 4.12 4.49
N HIS A 32 2.22 5.44 4.66
CA HIS A 32 1.71 6.30 3.60
C HIS A 32 2.65 6.33 2.39
N TRP A 33 3.96 6.50 2.64
CA TRP A 33 4.96 6.45 1.58
C TRP A 33 4.99 5.09 0.88
N MET A 34 4.94 4.01 1.66
CA MET A 34 4.88 2.64 1.13
C MET A 34 3.65 2.46 0.23
N VAL A 35 2.44 2.81 0.71
CA VAL A 35 1.22 2.69 -0.09
C VAL A 35 1.30 3.52 -1.36
N GLN A 36 1.86 4.72 -1.32
CA GLN A 36 1.96 5.55 -2.52
C GLN A 36 2.93 4.97 -3.57
N HIS A 37 4.00 4.29 -3.15
CA HIS A 37 5.07 3.87 -4.06
C HIS A 37 5.06 2.36 -4.36
N HIS A 38 4.23 1.56 -3.67
CA HIS A 38 4.30 0.10 -3.74
C HIS A 38 4.21 -0.42 -5.18
N GLY A 39 3.39 0.17 -6.06
CA GLY A 39 3.27 -0.28 -7.46
C GLY A 39 4.59 -0.25 -8.24
N ILE A 40 5.44 0.78 -8.04
CA ILE A 40 6.77 0.84 -8.67
C ILE A 40 7.68 -0.26 -8.09
N PHE A 41 7.56 -0.56 -6.80
CA PHE A 41 8.37 -1.57 -6.12
C PHE A 41 7.94 -3.00 -6.48
N GLN A 42 6.64 -3.26 -6.55
CA GLN A 42 6.01 -4.49 -7.01
C GLN A 42 6.44 -4.80 -8.45
N GLY A 43 6.57 -3.77 -9.28
CA GLY A 43 7.06 -3.83 -10.66
C GLY A 43 8.37 -4.60 -10.84
N TYR A 44 9.23 -4.68 -9.81
CA TYR A 44 10.43 -5.54 -9.84
C TYR A 44 10.13 -7.00 -10.20
N ASN A 45 8.93 -7.48 -9.87
CA ASN A 45 8.50 -8.86 -10.07
C ASN A 45 7.84 -9.10 -11.44
N PHE A 46 7.30 -8.08 -12.11
CA PHE A 46 6.55 -8.30 -13.36
C PHE A 46 6.78 -7.32 -14.53
N PHE A 47 7.38 -6.15 -14.32
CA PHE A 47 7.58 -5.15 -15.38
C PHE A 47 8.34 -5.70 -16.59
N HIS A 48 9.34 -6.56 -16.37
CA HIS A 48 10.11 -7.20 -17.44
C HIS A 48 9.27 -8.16 -18.32
N TYR A 49 8.11 -8.63 -17.86
CA TYR A 49 7.18 -9.41 -18.68
C TYR A 49 6.27 -8.53 -19.55
N ILE A 50 6.15 -7.24 -19.25
CA ILE A 50 5.31 -6.27 -19.98
C ILE A 50 6.14 -5.20 -20.72
N GLY A 51 7.44 -5.44 -20.91
CA GLY A 51 8.34 -4.54 -21.64
C GLY A 51 8.75 -3.28 -20.87
N GLN A 52 8.57 -3.27 -19.54
CA GLN A 52 8.93 -2.17 -18.65
C GLN A 52 10.22 -2.49 -17.86
N ASP A 53 10.88 -1.44 -17.34
CA ASP A 53 12.10 -1.61 -16.54
C ASP A 53 11.78 -2.09 -15.11
N ARG A 54 12.11 -3.35 -14.81
CA ARG A 54 11.94 -3.92 -13.46
C ARG A 54 12.72 -3.17 -12.37
N ASN A 55 13.79 -2.45 -12.72
CA ASN A 55 14.60 -1.69 -11.77
C ASN A 55 14.13 -0.24 -11.61
N LEU A 56 12.94 0.12 -12.11
CA LEU A 56 12.41 1.49 -11.96
C LEU A 56 12.36 1.98 -10.51
N ARG A 57 12.20 1.07 -9.53
CA ARG A 57 12.28 1.37 -8.10
C ARG A 57 13.61 1.97 -7.67
N ASP A 58 14.70 1.73 -8.41
CA ASP A 58 16.06 2.14 -8.06
C ASP A 58 16.22 3.67 -8.02
N GLN A 59 15.29 4.43 -8.63
CA GLN A 59 15.19 5.87 -8.46
C GLN A 59 15.01 6.29 -6.98
N TYR A 60 14.52 5.38 -6.13
CA TYR A 60 14.32 5.60 -4.70
C TYR A 60 15.39 4.93 -3.83
N LYS A 61 16.48 4.37 -4.37
CA LYS A 61 17.50 3.62 -3.60
C LYS A 61 18.08 4.38 -2.39
N GLN A 62 18.12 5.71 -2.46
CA GLN A 62 18.64 6.57 -1.39
C GLN A 62 17.56 6.98 -0.37
N HIS A 63 16.29 6.63 -0.60
CA HIS A 63 15.20 6.97 0.30
C HIS A 63 15.19 6.04 1.52
N LYS A 64 15.01 6.62 2.73
CA LYS A 64 15.04 5.87 4.00
C LYS A 64 14.01 4.73 4.10
N LEU A 65 12.97 4.76 3.26
CA LEU A 65 11.89 3.75 3.23
C LEU A 65 12.02 2.78 2.05
N PHE A 66 13.12 2.81 1.31
CA PHE A 66 13.33 1.89 0.19
C PHE A 66 13.20 0.42 0.64
N ASP A 67 14.01 0.01 1.62
CA ASP A 67 14.00 -1.37 2.12
C ASP A 67 12.67 -1.74 2.77
N TYR A 68 12.02 -0.78 3.45
CA TYR A 68 10.70 -0.96 4.04
C TYR A 68 9.63 -1.33 2.99
N THR A 69 9.62 -0.64 1.85
CA THR A 69 8.68 -0.94 0.76
C THR A 69 9.08 -2.19 -0.03
N VAL A 70 10.38 -2.48 -0.17
CA VAL A 70 10.85 -3.77 -0.71
C VAL A 70 10.32 -4.93 0.14
N GLU A 71 10.49 -4.84 1.46
CA GLU A 71 10.02 -5.86 2.40
C GLU A 71 8.49 -6.02 2.33
N PHE A 72 7.76 -4.91 2.23
CA PHE A 72 6.31 -4.96 2.02
C PHE A 72 5.94 -5.75 0.78
N CYS A 73 6.56 -5.45 -0.36
CA CYS A 73 6.25 -6.14 -1.61
C CYS A 73 6.62 -7.64 -1.55
N GLN A 74 7.74 -7.97 -0.91
CA GLN A 74 8.20 -9.35 -0.75
C GLN A 74 7.29 -10.18 0.16
N LYS A 75 6.78 -9.59 1.24
CA LYS A 75 6.00 -10.32 2.26
C LYS A 75 4.51 -10.35 2.01
N TYR A 76 3.96 -9.31 1.38
CA TYR A 76 2.51 -9.11 1.35
C TYR A 76 1.95 -8.93 -0.05
N ASP A 77 2.52 -8.05 -0.86
CA ASP A 77 1.97 -7.69 -2.17
C ASP A 77 2.15 -8.84 -3.19
N CYS A 78 3.39 -9.20 -3.52
CA CYS A 78 3.66 -10.19 -4.55
C CYS A 78 3.17 -11.61 -4.19
N PRO A 79 3.26 -12.06 -2.94
CA PRO A 79 2.67 -13.35 -2.55
C PRO A 79 1.14 -13.40 -2.67
N ALA A 80 0.43 -12.27 -2.69
CA ALA A 80 -1.03 -12.25 -2.75
C ALA A 80 -1.61 -12.79 -4.08
N PHE A 81 -0.77 -12.99 -5.10
CA PHE A 81 -1.16 -13.60 -6.37
C PHE A 81 -1.21 -15.14 -6.34
N ASP A 82 -0.80 -15.79 -5.24
CA ASP A 82 -0.95 -17.25 -5.10
C ASP A 82 -2.41 -17.62 -4.79
N LYS A 83 -3.07 -18.22 -5.79
CA LYS A 83 -4.45 -18.71 -5.69
C LYS A 83 -4.67 -19.76 -4.59
N ASN A 84 -3.61 -20.39 -4.10
CA ASN A 84 -3.67 -21.41 -3.06
C ASN A 84 -3.31 -20.86 -1.67
N ALA A 85 -2.95 -19.58 -1.57
CA ALA A 85 -2.64 -18.97 -0.29
C ALA A 85 -3.87 -18.98 0.63
N GLU A 86 -3.63 -19.25 1.92
CA GLU A 86 -4.67 -19.10 2.93
C GLU A 86 -5.07 -17.63 3.04
N THR A 87 -6.37 -17.37 2.98
CA THR A 87 -6.93 -16.03 3.15
C THR A 87 -7.97 -16.05 4.26
N LEU A 88 -8.07 -14.93 4.97
CA LEU A 88 -9.10 -14.72 5.97
C LEU A 88 -10.21 -13.84 5.39
N PRO A 89 -11.47 -14.04 5.80
CA PRO A 89 -12.57 -13.23 5.32
C PRO A 89 -12.47 -11.78 5.83
N LEU A 90 -13.12 -10.82 5.18
CA LEU A 90 -13.00 -9.40 5.52
C LEU A 90 -13.48 -9.08 6.95
N GLU A 91 -14.48 -9.81 7.42
CA GLU A 91 -15.05 -9.70 8.77
C GLU A 91 -13.99 -9.95 9.86
N PHE A 92 -12.98 -10.77 9.57
CA PHE A 92 -11.84 -10.99 10.47
C PHE A 92 -11.07 -9.69 10.72
N PHE A 93 -10.94 -8.84 9.70
CA PHE A 93 -10.18 -7.59 9.76
C PHE A 93 -11.02 -6.39 10.19
N GLU A 94 -12.35 -6.49 10.11
CA GLU A 94 -13.27 -5.39 10.40
C GLU A 94 -13.02 -4.74 11.78
N PRO A 95 -12.82 -5.47 12.89
CA PRO A 95 -12.52 -4.85 14.18
C PRO A 95 -11.21 -4.05 14.16
N MET A 96 -10.21 -4.47 13.36
CA MET A 96 -8.94 -3.76 13.23
C MET A 96 -9.11 -2.49 12.41
N LEU A 97 -9.84 -2.57 11.31
CA LEU A 97 -10.17 -1.41 10.46
C LEU A 97 -10.92 -0.35 11.25
N ARG A 98 -11.95 -0.75 12.01
CA ARG A 98 -12.70 0.16 12.89
C ARG A 98 -11.78 0.88 13.87
N ARG A 99 -10.81 0.19 14.49
CA ARG A 99 -9.84 0.84 15.40
C ARG A 99 -8.90 1.81 14.69
N VAL A 100 -8.38 1.44 13.51
CA VAL A 100 -7.43 2.29 12.76
C VAL A 100 -8.11 3.54 12.21
N MET A 101 -9.35 3.41 11.75
CA MET A 101 -10.11 4.50 11.13
C MET A 101 -10.97 5.30 12.12
N ALA A 102 -11.04 4.88 13.39
CA ALA A 102 -11.84 5.57 14.41
C ALA A 102 -11.41 7.02 14.63
N SER A 103 -10.11 7.32 14.52
CA SER A 103 -9.60 8.68 14.73
C SER A 103 -8.43 8.97 13.79
N PRO A 104 -8.45 10.08 13.04
CA PRO A 104 -7.34 10.46 12.18
C PRO A 104 -6.13 10.89 13.02
N ARG A 105 -4.96 10.30 12.74
CA ARG A 105 -3.65 10.71 13.27
C ARG A 105 -3.21 12.07 12.73
N LYS A 106 -3.60 12.40 11.50
CA LYS A 106 -3.21 13.62 10.77
C LYS A 106 -4.42 14.23 10.09
N SER A 107 -5.09 15.16 10.76
CA SER A 107 -6.24 15.89 10.20
C SER A 107 -6.22 17.36 10.64
N LEU A 108 -6.62 18.25 9.73
CA LEU A 108 -6.94 19.64 10.05
C LEU A 108 -8.29 19.75 10.79
N TYR A 109 -9.18 18.79 10.56
CA TYR A 109 -10.47 18.68 11.21
C TYR A 109 -10.31 17.78 12.44
N LYS A 110 -10.05 18.40 13.60
CA LYS A 110 -10.06 17.70 14.89
C LYS A 110 -11.52 17.46 15.27
N MET A 111 -11.85 16.21 15.59
CA MET A 111 -13.10 15.90 16.29
C MET A 111 -12.91 16.32 17.75
N GLU A 112 -13.87 17.04 18.33
CA GLU A 112 -13.87 17.28 19.78
C GLU A 112 -13.99 15.91 20.50
N GLU A 113 -13.21 15.74 21.58
CA GLU A 113 -13.17 14.50 22.39
C GLU A 113 -14.47 14.25 23.15
#